data_AF-A0A4D6N933-F1
#
_entry.id   AF-A0A4D6N933-F1
#
_cell.length_a   1.000
_cell.length_b   1.000
_cell.length_c   1.000
_cell.angle_alpha   90.00
_cell.angle_beta   90.00
_cell.angle_gamma   90.00
#
_symmetry.space_group_name_H-M   'P 1'
#
loop_
_entity.id
_entity.type
_entity.pdbx_description
1 polymer ?
#
loop_
_entity_poly.entity_id
_entity_poly.type
_entity_poly.pdbx_seq_one_letter_code
_entity_poly.pdbx_strand_id
1 'polypeptide(L)'
;MQLEWVSGAGYLQINETKYLLNQCHWHSPSEHTIDGKRFDLELHMVHETPSGQTTVIGILYKIGRPDSFLSSLTSHIKAISETTEAEKVVGVVDPRQIKIFYKQYYRYMGSLTIPPCTENVSWTMVREIRSVSKEQVRLLRAAVDDVKIV
;
A
#
# COMPACT_ATOMS: atom_id res chain seq x y z
N MET A 1 -4.44 -6.56 4.46
CA MET A 1 -3.23 -7.29 4.05
C MET A 1 -2.08 -6.30 4.04
N GLN A 2 -0.98 -6.65 4.70
CA GLN A 2 0.24 -5.82 4.80
C GLN A 2 1.44 -6.64 4.34
N LEU A 3 2.38 -5.97 3.66
CA LEU A 3 3.70 -6.47 3.35
C LEU A 3 4.72 -5.62 4.09
N GLU A 4 5.57 -6.26 4.90
CA GLU A 4 6.61 -5.60 5.68
C GLU A 4 8.00 -6.02 5.20
N TRP A 5 8.92 -5.04 5.14
CA TRP A 5 10.32 -5.28 4.85
C TRP A 5 11.16 -5.19 6.13
N VAL A 6 11.77 -6.30 6.51
CA VAL A 6 12.68 -6.36 7.67
C VAL A 6 13.99 -5.60 7.40
N SER A 7 14.44 -5.54 6.14
CA SER A 7 15.61 -4.77 5.73
C SER A 7 15.66 -4.55 4.21
N GLY A 8 16.49 -3.63 3.75
CA GLY A 8 16.86 -3.51 2.32
C GLY A 8 15.79 -2.93 1.40
N ALA A 9 14.68 -2.39 1.93
CA ALA A 9 13.61 -1.78 1.14
C ALA A 9 14.00 -0.44 0.47
N GLY A 10 15.07 0.20 0.96
CA GLY A 10 15.48 1.53 0.53
C GLY A 10 14.74 2.62 1.29
N TYR A 11 14.70 3.83 0.71
CA TYR A 11 14.16 5.01 1.36
C TYR A 11 13.57 6.00 0.36
N LEU A 12 12.63 6.81 0.83
CA LEU A 12 12.21 8.05 0.21
C LEU A 12 13.03 9.19 0.83
N GLN A 13 13.56 10.08 -0.01
CA GLN A 13 14.21 11.30 0.46
C GLN A 13 13.33 12.50 0.14
N ILE A 14 12.97 13.26 1.18
CA ILE A 14 12.27 14.54 1.06
C ILE A 14 13.20 15.60 1.65
N ASN A 15 13.64 16.53 0.82
CA ASN A 15 14.73 17.46 1.14
C ASN A 15 16.00 16.70 1.56
N GLU A 16 16.49 16.92 2.78
CA GLU A 16 17.67 16.24 3.35
C GLU A 16 17.29 15.09 4.29
N THR A 17 15.99 14.83 4.48
CA THR A 17 15.49 13.81 5.40
C THR A 17 15.22 12.50 4.67
N LYS A 18 15.78 11.40 5.19
CA LYS A 18 15.56 10.04 4.70
C LYS A 18 14.47 9.35 5.51
N TYR A 19 13.45 8.86 4.83
CA TYR A 19 12.36 8.06 5.37
C TYR A 19 12.51 6.63 4.83
N LEU A 20 12.83 5.68 5.70
CA LEU A 20 13.01 4.27 5.33
C LEU A 20 11.65 3.66 4.98
N LEU A 21 11.57 2.88 3.90
CA LEU A 21 10.35 2.15 3.58
C LEU A 21 10.21 0.97 4.56
N ASN A 22 9.17 0.99 5.38
CA ASN A 22 8.93 -0.06 6.38
C ASN A 22 7.94 -1.10 5.84
N GLN A 23 6.80 -0.62 5.33
CA GLN A 23 5.71 -1.48 4.90
C GLN A 23 4.89 -0.87 3.77
N CYS A 24 4.10 -1.73 3.11
CA CYS A 24 2.98 -1.29 2.33
C CYS A 24 1.72 -2.13 2.61
N HIS A 25 0.56 -1.53 2.41
CA HIS A 25 -0.71 -2.20 2.60
C HIS A 25 -1.77 -1.63 1.66
N TRP A 26 -2.86 -2.38 1.50
CA TRP A 26 -3.92 -2.05 0.55
C TRP A 26 -5.27 -1.85 1.23
N HIS A 27 -6.02 -0.88 0.71
CA HIS A 27 -7.41 -0.60 1.07
C HIS A 27 -8.32 -0.78 -0.16
N SER A 28 -9.46 -1.44 0.02
CA SER A 28 -10.49 -1.54 -1.02
C SER A 28 -11.88 -1.31 -0.43
N PRO A 29 -12.66 -0.31 -0.92
CA PRO A 29 -12.30 0.65 -1.97
C PRO A 29 -11.18 1.62 -1.54
N SER A 30 -10.75 2.53 -2.43
CA SER A 30 -9.81 3.59 -2.03
C SER A 30 -10.37 4.43 -0.90
N GLU A 31 -9.51 4.96 -0.04
CA GLU A 31 -9.90 5.90 1.03
C GLU A 31 -9.97 7.31 0.47
N HIS A 32 -8.96 7.69 -0.32
CA HIS A 32 -8.92 8.96 -1.03
C HIS A 32 -9.89 9.02 -2.20
N THR A 33 -10.31 10.24 -2.51
CA THR A 33 -11.06 10.57 -3.72
C THR A 33 -10.35 11.68 -4.50
N ILE A 34 -10.57 11.73 -5.80
CA ILE A 34 -10.17 12.87 -6.65
C ILE A 34 -11.44 13.42 -7.27
N ASP A 35 -11.73 14.71 -7.06
CA ASP A 35 -12.95 15.36 -7.53
C ASP A 35 -14.24 14.61 -7.13
N GLY A 36 -14.26 14.09 -5.90
CA GLY A 36 -15.38 13.30 -5.35
C GLY A 36 -15.47 11.86 -5.87
N LYS A 37 -14.60 11.45 -6.80
CA LYS A 37 -14.57 10.08 -7.33
C LYS A 37 -13.73 9.16 -6.44
N ARG A 38 -14.35 8.08 -5.96
CA ARG A 38 -13.67 6.95 -5.29
C ARG A 38 -13.17 5.93 -6.31
N PHE A 39 -12.09 5.24 -5.97
CA PHE A 39 -11.40 4.27 -6.79
C PHE A 39 -11.50 2.85 -6.20
N ASP A 40 -11.12 1.84 -6.97
CA ASP A 40 -11.40 0.43 -6.64
C ASP A 40 -10.44 -0.15 -5.59
N LEU A 41 -9.22 0.38 -5.53
CA LEU A 41 -8.17 -0.02 -4.61
C LEU A 41 -7.19 1.14 -4.38
N GLU A 42 -6.56 1.17 -3.22
CA GLU A 42 -5.50 2.10 -2.87
C GLU A 42 -4.35 1.37 -2.18
N LEU A 43 -3.12 1.69 -2.56
CA LEU A 43 -1.90 1.22 -1.91
C LEU A 43 -1.31 2.35 -1.08
N HIS A 44 -0.98 2.07 0.16
CA HIS A 44 -0.18 2.94 1.03
C HIS A 44 1.20 2.34 1.21
N MET A 45 2.23 3.13 0.92
CA MET A 45 3.63 2.80 1.23
C MET A 45 4.10 3.69 2.37
N VAL A 46 4.31 3.11 3.54
CA VAL A 46 4.62 3.84 4.77
C VAL A 46 6.12 3.89 4.97
N HIS A 47 6.64 5.11 5.12
CA HIS A 47 8.05 5.36 5.36
C HIS A 47 8.25 6.15 6.64
N GLU A 48 9.31 5.83 7.37
CA GLU A 48 9.59 6.45 8.67
C GLU A 48 11.05 6.84 8.82
N THR A 49 11.30 7.95 9.52
CA THR A 49 12.64 8.27 10.01
C THR A 49 12.96 7.43 11.25
N PRO A 50 14.24 7.27 11.63
CA PRO A 50 14.61 6.69 12.93
C PRO A 50 14.04 7.45 14.15
N SER A 51 13.64 8.71 13.97
CA SER A 51 12.98 9.54 14.99
C SER A 51 11.46 9.39 15.03
N GLY A 52 10.88 8.50 14.19
CA GLY A 52 9.43 8.21 14.18
C GLY A 52 8.59 9.21 13.38
N GLN A 53 9.19 10.04 12.52
CA GLN A 53 8.41 10.87 11.61
C GLN A 53 7.93 10.04 10.42
N THR A 54 6.63 10.06 10.15
CA THR A 54 6.01 9.22 9.13
C THR A 54 5.65 10.02 7.87
N THR A 55 5.90 9.41 6.71
CA THR A 55 5.36 9.86 5.42
C THR A 55 4.79 8.69 4.65
N VAL A 56 3.68 8.92 3.94
CA VAL A 56 3.00 7.89 3.16
C VAL A 56 2.97 8.28 1.68
N ILE A 57 3.29 7.33 0.81
CA ILE A 57 2.97 7.43 -0.61
C ILE A 57 1.69 6.63 -0.86
N GLY A 58 0.66 7.29 -1.38
CA GLY A 58 -0.59 6.66 -1.80
C GLY A 58 -0.68 6.50 -3.31
N ILE A 59 -1.17 5.35 -3.76
CA ILE A 59 -1.38 5.05 -5.18
C ILE A 59 -2.80 4.53 -5.38
N LEU A 60 -3.54 5.19 -6.27
CA LEU A 60 -4.93 4.84 -6.59
C LEU A 60 -4.99 3.89 -7.79
N TYR A 61 -5.95 2.97 -7.75
CA TYR A 61 -6.15 1.98 -8.80
C TYR A 61 -7.60 1.94 -9.26
N LYS A 62 -7.79 1.74 -10.56
CA LYS A 62 -9.08 1.36 -11.16
C LYS A 62 -9.03 -0.06 -11.70
N ILE A 63 -10.18 -0.72 -11.75
CA ILE A 63 -10.31 -2.03 -12.37
C ILE A 63 -9.89 -1.97 -13.85
N GLY A 64 -9.03 -2.90 -14.25
CA GLY A 64 -8.54 -3.04 -15.62
C GLY A 64 -7.60 -4.26 -15.76
N ARG A 65 -6.47 -4.04 -16.43
CA ARG A 65 -5.38 -5.02 -16.52
C ARG A 65 -4.78 -5.34 -15.15
N PRO A 66 -4.29 -6.58 -14.92
CA PRO A 66 -3.61 -6.95 -13.68
C PRO A 66 -2.41 -6.06 -13.37
N ASP A 67 -2.25 -5.75 -12.09
CA ASP A 67 -1.05 -5.09 -11.58
C ASP A 67 0.09 -6.11 -11.45
N SER A 68 1.26 -5.82 -12.02
CA SER A 68 2.37 -6.78 -12.06
C SER A 68 2.96 -7.09 -10.68
N PHE A 69 2.92 -6.14 -9.74
CA PHE A 69 3.44 -6.34 -8.39
C PHE A 69 2.49 -7.22 -7.56
N LEU A 70 1.18 -6.98 -7.66
CA LEU A 70 0.20 -7.91 -7.07
C LEU A 70 0.24 -9.29 -7.73
N SER A 71 0.57 -9.38 -9.03
CA SER A 71 0.78 -10.68 -9.68
C SER A 71 1.95 -11.44 -9.07
N SER A 72 3.08 -10.80 -8.75
CA SER A 72 4.20 -11.48 -8.09
C SER A 72 3.88 -11.94 -6.67
N LEU A 73 2.91 -11.30 -6.01
CA LEU A 73 2.47 -11.65 -4.65
C LEU A 73 1.29 -12.65 -4.63
N THR A 74 0.68 -12.97 -5.77
CA THR A 74 -0.60 -13.70 -5.83
C THR A 74 -0.55 -15.07 -5.15
N SER A 75 0.51 -15.86 -5.35
CA SER A 75 0.69 -17.16 -4.70
C SER A 75 0.79 -17.03 -3.18
N HIS A 76 1.48 -16.00 -2.69
CA HIS A 76 1.64 -15.74 -1.27
C HIS A 76 0.34 -15.27 -0.64
N ILE A 77 -0.40 -14.36 -1.28
CA ILE A 77 -1.70 -13.88 -0.78
C ILE A 77 -2.71 -15.04 -0.70
N LYS A 78 -2.78 -15.90 -1.72
CA LYS A 78 -3.64 -17.11 -1.70
C LYS A 78 -3.29 -18.03 -0.54
N ALA A 79 -2.00 -18.27 -0.36
CA ALA A 79 -1.54 -19.16 0.70
C ALA A 79 -1.76 -18.60 2.11
N ILE A 80 -1.95 -17.29 2.28
CA ILE A 80 -2.37 -16.69 3.55
C ILE A 80 -3.88 -16.83 3.74
N SER A 81 -4.69 -16.63 2.68
CA SER A 81 -6.16 -16.81 2.76
C SER A 81 -6.61 -18.27 2.96
N GLU A 82 -5.70 -19.23 2.84
CA GLU A 82 -5.99 -20.67 3.00
C GLU A 82 -5.48 -21.22 4.34
N THR A 83 -4.79 -20.41 5.16
CA THR A 83 -4.25 -20.80 6.46
C THR A 83 -4.82 -19.94 7.59
N THR A 84 -4.73 -20.43 8.82
CA THR A 84 -5.05 -19.63 10.01
C THR A 84 -3.86 -18.81 10.51
N GLU A 85 -2.75 -18.81 9.77
CA GLU A 85 -1.54 -18.08 10.15
C GLU A 85 -1.68 -16.61 9.74
N ALA A 86 -1.47 -15.70 10.69
CA ALA A 86 -1.60 -14.26 10.44
C ALA A 86 -0.45 -13.68 9.59
N GLU A 87 0.69 -14.38 9.53
CA GLU A 87 1.91 -13.89 8.90
C GLU A 87 2.60 -15.00 8.11
N LYS A 88 3.25 -14.63 7.00
CA LYS A 88 4.01 -15.56 6.17
C LYS A 88 5.23 -14.89 5.56
N VAL A 89 6.36 -15.58 5.60
CA VAL A 89 7.59 -15.12 4.94
C VAL A 89 7.46 -15.29 3.43
N VAL A 90 7.56 -14.17 2.70
CA VAL A 90 7.41 -14.11 1.24
C VAL A 90 8.74 -14.09 0.48
N GLY A 91 9.87 -14.09 1.20
CA GLY A 91 11.20 -13.99 0.60
C GLY A 91 11.57 -12.57 0.20
N VAL A 92 12.43 -12.42 -0.82
CA VAL A 92 12.90 -11.11 -1.28
C VAL A 92 11.88 -10.47 -2.22
N VAL A 93 11.28 -9.36 -1.77
CA VAL A 93 10.38 -8.54 -2.59
C VAL A 93 11.05 -7.21 -2.90
N ASP A 94 11.26 -6.92 -4.18
CA ASP A 94 11.84 -5.64 -4.61
C ASP A 94 10.76 -4.55 -4.71
N PRO A 95 10.75 -3.53 -3.83
CA PRO A 95 9.73 -2.49 -3.84
C PRO A 95 9.77 -1.63 -5.11
N ARG A 96 10.88 -1.63 -5.88
CA ARG A 96 10.96 -0.90 -7.18
C ARG A 96 10.03 -1.49 -8.24
N GLN A 97 9.53 -2.72 -8.04
CA GLN A 97 8.48 -3.29 -8.88
C GLN A 97 7.14 -2.56 -8.71
N ILE A 98 6.95 -1.83 -7.60
CA ILE A 98 5.92 -0.81 -7.45
C ILE A 98 6.37 0.41 -8.27
N LYS A 99 6.16 0.32 -9.57
CA LYS A 99 6.57 1.32 -10.55
C LYS A 99 5.88 2.67 -10.30
N ILE A 100 6.59 3.62 -9.69
CA ILE A 100 6.16 5.02 -9.53
C ILE A 100 6.92 5.86 -10.56
N PHE A 101 6.36 6.00 -11.77
CA PHE A 101 7.05 6.64 -12.89
C PHE A 101 6.88 8.15 -12.96
N TYR A 102 5.78 8.68 -12.41
CA TYR A 102 5.35 10.06 -12.67
C TYR A 102 5.63 10.96 -11.47
N LYS A 103 6.20 12.13 -11.75
CA LYS A 103 6.54 13.15 -10.75
C LYS A 103 5.35 14.05 -10.39
N GLN A 104 4.16 13.78 -10.88
CA GLN A 104 2.94 14.53 -10.53
C GLN A 104 2.25 13.87 -9.35
N TYR A 105 2.06 14.63 -8.28
CA TYR A 105 1.46 14.18 -7.05
C TYR A 105 0.73 15.34 -6.36
N TYR A 106 -0.18 14.99 -5.47
CA TYR A 106 -0.72 15.91 -4.46
C TYR A 106 0.04 15.68 -3.16
N ARG A 107 0.36 16.77 -2.46
CA ARG A 107 1.08 16.75 -1.17
C ARG A 107 0.26 17.51 -0.13
N TYR A 108 0.01 16.89 1.01
CA TYR A 108 -0.66 17.53 2.14
C TYR A 108 -0.21 16.89 3.46
N MET A 109 -0.45 17.59 4.57
CA MET A 109 -0.28 17.05 5.91
C MET A 109 -1.62 16.48 6.39
N GLY A 110 -1.61 15.26 6.91
CA GLY A 110 -2.80 14.56 7.40
C GLY A 110 -2.48 13.62 8.55
N SER A 111 -3.22 12.52 8.63
CA SER A 111 -3.05 11.49 9.67
C SER A 111 -2.87 10.10 9.08
N LEU A 112 -2.60 9.12 9.92
CA LEU A 112 -2.86 7.72 9.60
C LEU A 112 -4.38 7.53 9.42
N THR A 113 -4.76 6.61 8.52
CA THR A 113 -6.16 6.27 8.25
C THR A 113 -6.67 5.11 9.10
N ILE A 114 -5.82 4.58 9.98
CA ILE A 114 -6.15 3.57 10.98
C ILE A 114 -5.96 4.13 12.40
N PRO A 115 -6.72 3.66 13.40
CA PRO A 115 -6.51 4.03 14.80
C PRO A 115 -5.04 3.83 15.25
N PRO A 116 -4.46 4.75 16.04
CA PRO A 116 -5.10 5.88 16.73
C PRO A 116 -5.23 7.17 15.89
N CYS A 117 -5.15 7.07 14.55
CA CYS A 117 -5.29 8.21 13.63
C CYS A 117 -4.26 9.30 13.89
N THR A 118 -3.02 8.91 14.20
CA THR A 118 -1.90 9.83 14.49
C THR A 118 -1.76 10.87 13.39
N GLU A 119 -1.80 12.15 13.75
CA GLU A 119 -1.64 13.29 12.83
C GLU A 119 -0.16 13.54 12.46
N ASN A 120 0.09 14.64 11.73
CA ASN A 120 1.40 15.07 11.27
C ASN A 120 2.10 14.09 10.31
N VAL A 121 1.29 13.36 9.53
CA VAL A 121 1.78 12.47 8.47
C VAL A 121 1.84 13.24 7.15
N SER A 122 3.01 13.26 6.51
CA SER A 122 3.19 13.84 5.18
C SER A 122 2.70 12.86 4.10
N TRP A 123 1.65 13.23 3.37
CA TRP A 123 1.01 12.38 2.36
C TRP A 123 1.39 12.77 0.94
N THR A 124 1.81 11.79 0.14
CA THR A 124 2.09 11.95 -1.30
C THR A 124 1.15 11.08 -2.10
N MET A 125 0.08 11.66 -2.65
CA MET A 125 -0.84 10.93 -3.52
C MET A 125 -0.36 11.03 -4.97
N VAL A 126 0.07 9.90 -5.54
CA VAL A 126 0.47 9.83 -6.95
C VAL A 126 -0.73 10.13 -7.84
N ARG A 127 -0.59 11.07 -8.78
CA ARG A 127 -1.71 11.50 -9.63
C ARG A 127 -2.14 10.45 -10.66
N GLU A 128 -1.20 9.62 -11.12
CA GLU A 128 -1.50 8.54 -12.05
C GLU A 128 -2.38 7.48 -11.39
N ILE A 129 -3.51 7.16 -12.03
CA ILE A 129 -4.38 6.05 -11.61
C ILE A 129 -3.90 4.77 -12.27
N ARG A 130 -3.41 3.83 -11.46
CA ARG A 130 -2.95 2.51 -11.92
C ARG A 130 -4.13 1.59 -12.23
N SER A 131 -3.81 0.46 -12.84
CA SER A 131 -4.76 -0.59 -13.17
C SER A 131 -4.56 -1.79 -12.26
N VAL A 132 -5.66 -2.40 -11.81
CA VAL A 132 -5.67 -3.66 -11.06
C VAL A 132 -6.77 -4.57 -11.60
N SER A 133 -6.59 -5.89 -11.61
CA SER A 133 -7.67 -6.78 -12.04
C SER A 133 -8.73 -6.97 -10.95
N LYS A 134 -9.97 -7.26 -11.35
CA LYS A 134 -11.04 -7.62 -10.38
C LYS A 134 -10.64 -8.78 -9.48
N GLU A 135 -9.93 -9.76 -10.04
CA GLU A 135 -9.50 -10.95 -9.30
C GLU A 135 -8.44 -10.62 -8.25
N GLN A 136 -7.52 -9.70 -8.54
CA GLN A 136 -6.54 -9.24 -7.55
C GLN A 136 -7.19 -8.50 -6.39
N VAL A 137 -8.18 -7.66 -6.67
CA VAL A 137 -8.96 -6.98 -5.61
C VAL A 137 -9.73 -8.00 -4.78
N ARG A 138 -10.38 -8.99 -5.41
CA ARG A 138 -11.08 -10.08 -4.71
C ARG A 138 -10.14 -10.87 -3.80
N LEU A 139 -8.95 -11.18 -4.29
CA LEU A 139 -7.94 -11.91 -3.54
C LEU A 139 -7.45 -11.14 -2.31
N LEU A 140 -7.23 -9.82 -2.44
CA LEU A 140 -6.85 -8.97 -1.31
C LEU A 140 -7.96 -8.88 -0.25
N ARG A 141 -9.23 -8.78 -0.67
CA ARG A 141 -10.38 -8.78 0.25
C ARG A 141 -10.52 -10.10 0.99
N ALA A 142 -10.46 -11.22 0.27
CA ALA A 142 -10.54 -12.56 0.85
C ALA A 142 -9.47 -12.79 1.94
N ALA A 143 -8.26 -12.26 1.74
CA ALA A 143 -7.18 -12.40 2.72
C ALA A 143 -7.28 -11.45 3.93
N VAL A 144 -8.32 -10.62 4.02
CA VAL A 144 -8.63 -9.74 5.17
C VAL A 144 -9.97 -10.12 5.80
N ASP A 145 -10.91 -10.59 4.99
CA ASP A 145 -12.28 -10.95 5.38
C ASP A 145 -12.39 -12.27 6.16
N ASP A 146 -11.27 -12.90 6.55
CA ASP A 146 -11.25 -13.96 7.59
C ASP A 146 -11.47 -13.42 9.02
N VAL A 147 -12.02 -12.21 9.15
CA VAL A 147 -12.87 -11.86 10.29
C VAL A 147 -14.26 -12.42 9.99
N LYS A 148 -14.50 -13.67 10.42
CA LYS A 148 -15.86 -14.19 10.58
C LYS A 148 -16.65 -13.20 11.42
N ILE A 149 -17.55 -12.45 10.79
CA ILE A 149 -18.72 -11.94 11.49
C ILE A 149 -19.62 -13.16 11.69
N VAL A 150 -19.83 -13.46 12.96
CA VAL A 150 -20.56 -14.60 13.58
C VAL A 150 -21.69 -15.17 12.73
#